data_AF-A0A7W8S9M8-F1
#
_entry.id   AF-A0A7W8S9M8-F1
#
_cell.length_a   1.000
_cell.length_b   1.000
_cell.length_c   1.000
_cell.angle_alpha   90.00
_cell.angle_beta   90.00
_cell.angle_gamma   90.00
#
_symmetry.space_group_name_H-M   'P 1'
#
loop_
_entity.id
_entity.type
_entity.pdbx_description
1 polymer ?
#
loop_
_entity_poly.entity_id
_entity_poly.type
_entity_poly.pdbx_seq_one_letter_code
_entity_poly.pdbx_strand_id
1 'polypeptide(L)'
;MDAHPELEIEFIARDHFDDLVLEGFDLALRFGEPRTSTLVARKLLDPTVVTVAAPSYIARRGRPAKPEDLEGPSHRCLEFRNSETGKRGG
;
A
#
# COMPACT_ATOMS: atom_id res chain seq x y z
N MET A 1 -15.58 16.83 -10.97
CA MET A 1 -16.98 16.60 -10.53
C MET A 1 -17.97 16.90 -11.65
N ASP A 2 -17.49 17.16 -12.87
CA ASP A 2 -18.28 17.69 -13.98
C ASP A 2 -19.43 16.77 -14.45
N ALA A 3 -19.27 15.45 -14.26
CA ALA A 3 -20.33 14.47 -14.52
C ALA A 3 -21.38 14.39 -13.38
N HIS A 4 -21.03 14.78 -12.16
CA HIS A 4 -21.87 14.72 -10.96
C HIS A 4 -21.61 15.94 -10.05
N PRO A 5 -22.10 17.13 -10.42
CA PRO A 5 -21.76 18.38 -9.74
C PRO A 5 -22.35 18.52 -8.33
N GLU A 6 -23.41 17.77 -8.02
CA GLU A 6 -24.04 17.75 -6.69
C GLU A 6 -23.40 16.73 -5.74
N LEU A 7 -22.42 15.95 -6.21
CA LEU A 7 -21.74 14.97 -5.37
C LEU A 7 -20.69 15.65 -4.49
N GLU A 8 -20.87 15.56 -3.18
CA GLU A 8 -19.85 15.91 -2.20
C GLU A 8 -19.06 14.67 -1.79
N ILE A 9 -17.74 14.82 -1.65
CA ILE A 9 -16.84 13.72 -1.24
C ILE A 9 -16.05 14.18 -0.03
N GLU A 10 -16.26 13.50 1.09
CA GLU A 10 -15.32 13.54 2.21
C GLU A 10 -14.30 12.42 2.06
N PHE A 11 -13.01 12.77 2.07
CA PHE A 11 -11.92 11.81 1.93
C PHE A 11 -11.10 11.73 3.21
N ILE A 12 -11.06 10.54 3.81
CA ILE A 12 -10.30 10.25 5.01
C ILE A 12 -9.25 9.18 4.68
N ALA A 13 -7.98 9.51 4.94
CA ALA A 13 -6.86 8.58 4.75
C ALA A 13 -6.29 8.16 6.11
N ARG A 14 -6.39 6.88 6.44
CA ARG A 14 -5.88 6.27 7.68
C ARG A 14 -5.34 4.87 7.39
N ASP A 15 -4.38 4.42 8.19
CA ASP A 15 -3.76 3.09 8.03
C ASP A 15 -4.63 1.95 8.58
N HIS A 16 -5.69 2.26 9.31
CA HIS A 16 -6.62 1.28 9.88
C HIS A 16 -8.06 1.80 9.94
N PHE A 17 -9.00 0.87 9.76
CA PHE A 17 -10.44 1.06 9.94
C PHE A 17 -10.98 -0.18 10.65
N ASP A 18 -11.62 0.03 11.80
CA ASP A 18 -12.13 -1.06 12.63
C ASP A 18 -13.49 -1.53 12.12
N ASP A 19 -14.45 -0.61 12.00
CA ASP A 19 -15.80 -0.88 11.51
C ASP A 19 -16.31 0.26 10.64
N LEU A 20 -16.20 0.07 9.33
CA LEU A 20 -16.62 1.05 8.33
C LEU A 20 -18.11 1.38 8.42
N VAL A 21 -18.96 0.42 8.80
CA VAL A 21 -20.41 0.62 8.88
C VAL A 21 -20.74 1.46 10.10
N LEU A 22 -20.17 1.12 11.27
CA LEU A 22 -20.39 1.86 12.50
C LEU A 22 -19.85 3.29 12.41
N GLU A 23 -18.73 3.48 11.71
CA GLU A 23 -18.10 4.80 11.50
C GLU A 23 -18.80 5.62 10.40
N GLY A 24 -19.80 5.08 9.70
CA GLY A 24 -20.61 5.81 8.72
C GLY A 24 -19.96 5.96 7.34
N PHE A 25 -19.00 5.09 6.98
CA PHE A 25 -18.40 5.09 5.66
C PHE A 25 -19.26 4.32 4.65
N ASP A 26 -19.58 4.96 3.53
CA ASP A 26 -20.27 4.32 2.41
C ASP A 26 -19.33 3.43 1.56
N LEU A 27 -18.05 3.81 1.50
CA LEU A 27 -17.03 3.14 0.68
C LEU A 27 -15.66 3.21 1.34
N ALA A 28 -14.89 2.12 1.22
CA ALA A 28 -13.47 2.12 1.54
C ALA A 28 -12.65 1.60 0.35
N LEU A 29 -11.50 2.25 0.12
CA LEU A 29 -10.46 1.77 -0.79
C LEU A 29 -9.34 1.15 0.03
N ARG A 30 -9.08 -0.14 -0.18
CA ARG A 30 -8.07 -0.89 0.58
C ARG A 30 -7.15 -1.68 -0.34
N PHE A 31 -5.90 -1.80 0.06
CA PHE A 31 -4.94 -2.74 -0.52
C PHE A 31 -5.02 -4.08 0.23
N GLY A 32 -4.86 -5.18 -0.50
CA GLY A 32 -4.87 -6.52 0.05
C GLY A 32 -6.24 -7.21 0.01
N GLU A 33 -6.30 -8.39 0.60
CA GLU A 33 -7.53 -9.19 0.61
C GLU A 33 -8.58 -8.59 1.54
N PRO A 34 -9.85 -8.50 1.11
CA PRO A 34 -10.93 -8.05 1.96
C PRO A 34 -11.06 -8.94 3.20
N ARG A 35 -11.24 -8.33 4.37
CA ARG A 35 -11.58 -9.07 5.60
C ARG A 35 -12.95 -9.73 5.45
N THR A 36 -13.13 -10.90 6.06
CA THR A 36 -14.45 -11.53 6.19
C THR A 36 -15.39 -10.55 6.88
N SER A 37 -16.44 -10.13 6.16
CA SER A 37 -17.44 -9.19 6.64
C SER A 37 -18.75 -9.37 5.85
N THR A 38 -19.78 -8.64 6.24
CA THR A 38 -21.04 -8.56 5.48
C THR A 38 -20.95 -7.61 4.27
N LEU A 39 -19.82 -6.92 4.09
CA LEU A 39 -19.62 -5.96 3.01
C LEU A 39 -19.35 -6.66 1.68
N VAL A 40 -19.81 -6.04 0.58
CA VAL A 40 -19.49 -6.49 -0.77
C VAL A 40 -18.14 -5.90 -1.18
N ALA A 41 -17.18 -6.76 -1.48
CA ALA A 41 -15.88 -6.35 -2.01
C ALA A 41 -15.85 -6.46 -3.55
N ARG A 42 -15.34 -5.42 -4.21
CA ARG A 42 -15.07 -5.43 -5.65
C ARG A 42 -13.60 -5.15 -5.90
N LYS A 43 -12.94 -6.06 -6.63
CA LYS A 43 -11.57 -5.86 -7.10
C LYS A 43 -11.52 -4.73 -8.12
N LEU A 44 -10.68 -3.71 -7.87
CA LEU A 44 -10.49 -2.58 -8.78
C LEU A 44 -9.32 -2.80 -9.73
N LEU A 45 -8.18 -3.28 -9.22
CA LEU A 45 -6.96 -3.53 -10.00
C LEU A 45 -6.02 -4.48 -9.26
N ASP A 46 -5.04 -5.02 -10.00
CA ASP A 46 -3.87 -5.73 -9.47
C ASP A 46 -2.65 -4.80 -9.52
N PRO A 47 -2.22 -4.22 -8.39
CA PRO A 47 -1.09 -3.30 -8.40
C PRO A 47 0.21 -4.09 -8.58
N THR A 48 1.09 -3.62 -9.47
CA THR A 48 2.46 -4.15 -9.58
C THR A 48 3.37 -3.44 -8.58
N VAL A 49 4.02 -4.21 -7.71
CA VAL A 49 5.07 -3.71 -6.82
C VAL A 49 6.40 -3.77 -7.57
N VAL A 50 7.13 -2.65 -7.59
CA VAL A 50 8.44 -2.55 -8.24
C VAL A 50 9.50 -2.11 -7.25
N THR A 51 10.65 -2.79 -7.26
CA THR A 51 11.82 -2.39 -6.48
C THR A 51 12.54 -1.26 -7.20
N VAL A 52 12.70 -0.13 -6.52
CA VAL A 52 13.33 1.07 -7.07
C VAL A 52 14.36 1.63 -6.12
N ALA A 53 15.32 2.37 -6.66
CA ALA A 53 16.32 3.10 -5.90
C ALA A 53 16.64 4.43 -6.60
N ALA A 54 17.04 5.43 -5.82
CA ALA A 54 17.51 6.70 -6.38
C ALA A 54 18.73 6.46 -7.29
N PRO A 55 18.84 7.13 -8.46
CA PRO A 55 20.00 6.97 -9.35
C PRO A 55 21.34 7.21 -8.65
N SER A 56 21.38 8.20 -7.74
CA SER A 56 22.58 8.52 -6.94
C SER A 56 22.96 7.43 -5.94
N TYR A 57 21.99 6.63 -5.48
CA TYR A 57 22.27 5.48 -4.63
C TYR A 57 22.94 4.36 -5.44
N ILE A 58 22.39 4.03 -6.61
CA ILE A 58 22.94 3.01 -7.51
C ILE A 58 24.35 3.40 -7.97
N ALA A 59 24.61 4.67 -8.28
CA ALA A 59 25.94 5.14 -8.64
C ALA A 59 26.99 4.93 -7.52
N ARG A 60 26.57 5.00 -6.24
CA ARG A 60 27.46 4.81 -5.08
C ARG A 60 27.60 3.36 -4.62
N ARG A 61 26.55 2.55 -4.77
CA ARG A 61 26.46 1.19 -4.21
C ARG A 61 26.45 0.08 -5.25
N GLY A 62 26.40 0.42 -6.53
CA GLY A 62 26.20 -0.54 -7.61
C GLY A 62 24.72 -0.93 -7.76
N ARG A 63 24.43 -1.63 -8.86
CA ARG A 63 23.11 -2.23 -9.12
C ARG A 63 23.13 -3.68 -8.64
N PRO A 64 22.18 -4.13 -7.81
CA PRO A 64 22.05 -5.54 -7.45
C PRO A 64 21.71 -6.36 -8.69
N ALA A 65 22.38 -7.51 -8.86
CA ALA A 65 22.18 -8.41 -10.00
C ALA A 65 21.11 -9.48 -9.69
N LYS A 66 20.94 -9.83 -8.42
CA LYS A 66 19.99 -10.82 -7.92
C LYS A 66 19.41 -10.38 -6.56
N PRO A 67 18.23 -10.90 -6.15
CA PRO A 67 17.57 -10.48 -4.92
C PRO A 67 18.45 -10.62 -3.66
N GLU A 68 19.28 -11.65 -3.58
CA GLU A 68 20.14 -11.93 -2.42
C GLU A 68 21.19 -10.83 -2.21
N ASP A 69 21.51 -10.05 -3.25
CA ASP A 69 22.44 -8.91 -3.13
C ASP A 69 21.85 -7.77 -2.27
N LEU A 70 20.52 -7.76 -2.09
CA LEU A 70 19.81 -6.80 -1.23
C LEU A 70 19.92 -7.15 0.26
N GLU A 71 20.40 -8.35 0.61
CA GLU A 71 20.51 -8.80 1.99
C GLU A 71 21.75 -8.26 2.71
N GLY A 72 21.68 -8.21 4.04
CA GLY A 72 22.81 -7.83 4.89
C GLY A 72 23.24 -6.36 4.72
N PRO A 73 24.55 -6.05 4.85
CA PRO A 73 25.04 -4.67 4.83
C PRO A 73 25.27 -4.09 3.41
N SER A 74 25.12 -4.92 2.36
CA SER A 74 25.46 -4.56 0.97
C SER A 74 24.56 -3.46 0.42
N HIS A 75 23.26 -3.55 0.67
CA HIS A 75 22.28 -2.52 0.33
C HIS A 75 21.41 -2.14 1.53
N ARG A 76 21.09 -0.86 1.65
CA ARG A 76 20.13 -0.33 2.62
C ARG A 76 18.74 -0.40 2.02
N CYS A 77 17.97 -1.41 2.43
CA CYS A 77 16.57 -1.56 2.06
C CYS A 77 15.68 -0.72 2.99
N LEU A 78 14.70 -0.03 2.41
CA LEU A 78 13.66 0.68 3.16
C LEU A 78 12.47 -0.28 3.30
N GLU A 79 12.26 -0.79 4.50
CA GLU A 79 11.17 -1.71 4.78
C GLU A 79 9.92 -0.94 5.22
N PHE A 80 8.78 -1.32 4.65
CA PHE A 80 7.49 -0.90 5.16
C PHE A 80 7.03 -1.90 6.21
N ARG A 81 6.55 -1.44 7.38
CA ARG A 81 5.86 -2.34 8.32
C ARG A 81 4.39 -2.32 8.00
N ASN A 82 3.83 -3.51 7.81
CA ASN A 82 2.39 -3.68 7.67
C ASN A 82 1.73 -3.23 8.98
N SER A 83 0.87 -2.20 8.91
CA SER A 83 0.19 -1.60 10.04
C SER A 83 -0.76 -2.59 10.75
N GLU A 84 -1.35 -3.54 10.01
CA GLU A 84 -2.30 -4.50 10.55
C GLU A 84 -1.64 -5.73 11.20
N THR A 85 -0.52 -6.21 10.64
CA THR A 85 0.15 -7.44 11.13
C THR A 85 1.44 -7.18 11.89
N GLY A 86 1.96 -5.94 11.87
CA GLY A 86 3.25 -5.56 12.43
C GLY A 86 4.46 -6.19 11.72
N LYS A 87 4.22 -7.06 10.72
CA LYS A 87 5.25 -7.75 9.95
C LYS A 87 5.98 -6.77 9.04
N ARG A 88 7.28 -6.98 8.90
CA ARG A 88 8.11 -6.27 7.90
C ARG A 88 7.69 -6.76 6.52
N GLY A 89 7.36 -5.84 5.63
CA GLY A 89 7.21 -6.10 4.21
C GLY A 89 8.59 -6.23 3.60
N GLY A 90 8.94 -7.46 3.23
CA GLY A 90 10.11 -7.86 2.47
C GLY A 90 9.71 -8.98 1.54
#